data_AF-A0A812RWB0-F1
#
_entry.id   AF-A0A812RWB0-F1
#
_cell.length_a   1.000
_cell.length_b   1.000
_cell.length_c   1.000
_cell.angle_alpha   90.00
_cell.angle_beta   90.00
_cell.angle_gamma   90.00
#
_symmetry.space_group_name_H-M   'P 1'
#
loop_
_entity.id
_entity.type
_entity.pdbx_description
1 polymer ?
#
loop_
_entity_poly.entity_id
_entity_poly.type
_entity_poly.pdbx_seq_one_letter_code
_entity_poly.pdbx_strand_id
1 'polypeptide(L)'
;MSLAPDVRKARAPNLRELTSFLNADGVVKRGFLLMHSPNLMCNAFQNKSLSLGQAMRQLLKMYQLSEEAFPASTDDEAGVITVMVEEMANHAKNCEDPELFDSTNLEVSKFQGLNADRTAKIVLSPWQISTDKRFLIGLDDEVSDLFYDVSMQTVTETSFTQRLRLAEEA
;
A
#
# COMPACT_ATOMS: atom_id res chain seq x y z
N MET A 1 -17.26 42.46 -14.22
CA MET A 1 -17.07 41.28 -13.35
C MET A 1 -16.59 40.14 -14.23
N SER A 2 -15.27 39.92 -14.24
CA SER A 2 -14.60 39.01 -15.18
C SER A 2 -14.63 37.59 -14.64
N LEU A 3 -15.17 36.67 -15.43
CA LEU A 3 -15.02 35.23 -15.27
C LEU A 3 -13.53 34.89 -15.33
N ALA A 4 -13.04 34.10 -14.37
CA ALA A 4 -11.73 33.49 -14.41
C ALA A 4 -11.86 32.10 -15.03
N PRO A 5 -11.22 31.82 -16.18
CA PRO A 5 -10.96 30.46 -16.62
C PRO A 5 -9.46 30.20 -16.46
N ASP A 6 -9.08 29.38 -15.48
CA ASP A 6 -7.96 28.46 -15.71
C ASP A 6 -7.95 27.39 -14.61
N VAL A 7 -8.77 26.37 -14.84
CA VAL A 7 -8.58 25.06 -14.22
C VAL A 7 -7.27 24.53 -14.80
N ARG A 8 -6.17 24.79 -14.10
CA ARG A 8 -4.83 24.34 -14.44
C ARG A 8 -4.90 22.85 -14.81
N LYS A 9 -4.75 22.54 -16.09
CA LYS A 9 -4.38 21.19 -16.53
C LYS A 9 -3.11 20.83 -15.77
N ALA A 10 -3.20 19.87 -14.86
CA ALA A 10 -2.06 19.36 -14.13
C ALA A 10 -1.05 18.81 -15.16
N ARG A 11 -0.03 19.60 -15.46
CA ARG A 11 1.12 19.15 -16.25
C ARG A 11 1.73 17.99 -15.49
N ALA A 12 1.92 16.84 -16.15
CA ALA A 12 2.64 15.72 -15.54
C ALA A 12 3.98 16.26 -14.99
N PRO A 13 4.29 16.02 -13.70
CA PRO A 13 5.46 16.63 -13.09
C PRO A 13 6.72 16.16 -13.84
N ASN A 14 7.58 17.11 -14.20
CA ASN A 14 8.86 16.80 -14.83
C ASN A 14 9.74 16.14 -13.77
N LEU A 15 9.96 14.82 -13.88
CA LEU A 15 10.60 14.02 -12.84
C LEU A 15 11.96 14.56 -12.43
N ARG A 16 12.74 15.12 -13.37
CA ARG A 16 14.05 15.73 -13.06
C ARG A 16 13.94 16.97 -12.18
N GLU A 17 12.96 17.83 -12.44
CA GLU A 17 12.70 19.02 -11.62
C GLU A 17 12.23 18.62 -10.24
N LEU A 18 11.35 17.61 -10.15
CA LEU A 18 10.85 17.09 -8.89
C LEU A 18 11.97 16.45 -8.05
N THR A 19 12.82 15.61 -8.65
CA THR A 19 13.99 15.05 -7.98
C THR A 19 14.92 16.17 -7.48
N SER A 20 15.14 17.22 -8.29
CA SER A 20 15.98 18.35 -7.86
C SER A 20 15.39 19.10 -6.67
N PHE A 21 14.06 19.27 -6.63
CA PHE A 21 13.35 19.94 -5.56
C PHE A 21 13.39 19.11 -4.27
N LEU A 22 13.12 17.82 -4.37
CA LEU A 22 13.16 16.90 -3.23
C LEU A 22 14.58 16.76 -2.65
N ASN A 23 15.59 16.70 -3.52
CA ASN A 23 16.99 16.70 -3.10
C ASN A 23 17.37 18.01 -2.38
N ALA A 24 16.83 19.16 -2.82
CA ALA A 24 17.06 20.45 -2.16
C ALA A 24 16.41 20.54 -0.76
N ASP A 25 15.27 19.87 -0.56
CA ASP A 25 14.60 19.71 0.74
C ASP A 25 15.28 18.68 1.66
N GLY A 26 16.41 18.10 1.24
CA GLY A 26 17.18 17.15 2.06
C GLY A 26 16.64 15.72 2.00
N VAL A 27 15.74 15.40 1.07
CA VAL A 27 15.33 14.03 0.78
C VAL A 27 16.44 13.37 -0.04
N VAL A 28 17.49 12.93 0.66
CA VAL A 28 18.63 12.21 0.05
C VAL A 28 18.28 10.76 -0.27
N LYS A 29 17.24 10.22 0.39
CA LYS A 29 16.71 8.87 0.18
C LYS A 29 15.78 8.84 -1.04
N ARG A 30 15.64 7.65 -1.63
CA ARG A 30 14.67 7.35 -2.69
C ARG A 30 13.26 7.85 -2.30
N GLY A 31 12.64 8.64 -3.17
CA GLY A 31 11.33 9.25 -2.92
C GLY A 31 10.22 8.48 -3.62
N PHE A 32 9.07 8.37 -2.97
CA PHE A 32 7.86 7.79 -3.58
C PHE A 32 6.86 8.90 -3.90
N LEU A 33 6.46 8.98 -5.17
CA LEU A 33 5.40 9.86 -5.64
C LEU A 33 4.14 9.03 -5.86
N LEU A 34 3.18 9.14 -4.93
CA LEU A 34 1.85 8.56 -5.10
C LEU A 34 1.01 9.42 -6.05
N MET A 35 1.01 9.07 -7.33
CA MET A 35 0.19 9.72 -8.35
C MET A 35 -1.29 9.42 -8.12
N HIS A 36 -2.13 10.45 -8.26
CA HIS A 36 -3.57 10.43 -7.94
C HIS A 36 -3.91 10.42 -6.45
N SER A 37 -2.92 10.58 -5.55
CA SER A 37 -3.21 10.77 -4.12
C SER A 37 -4.14 11.95 -3.81
N PRO A 38 -4.12 13.10 -4.51
CA PRO A 38 -5.11 14.15 -4.26
C PRO A 38 -6.53 13.71 -4.65
N ASN A 39 -6.68 12.91 -5.71
CA ASN A 39 -7.97 12.39 -6.12
C ASN A 39 -8.51 11.40 -5.09
N LEU A 40 -7.66 10.51 -4.56
CA LEU A 40 -8.01 9.62 -3.45
C LEU A 40 -8.53 10.40 -2.26
N MET A 41 -7.81 11.43 -1.83
CA MET A 41 -8.19 12.26 -0.68
C MET A 41 -9.49 13.04 -0.93
N CYS A 42 -9.66 13.63 -2.11
CA CYS A 42 -10.89 14.33 -2.49
C CYS A 42 -12.08 13.37 -2.56
N ASN A 43 -11.91 12.18 -3.14
CA ASN A 43 -12.97 11.18 -3.24
C ASN A 43 -13.38 10.68 -1.85
N ALA A 44 -12.40 10.39 -0.98
CA ALA A 44 -12.68 10.00 0.39
C ALA A 44 -13.36 11.12 1.20
N PHE A 45 -12.96 12.38 0.99
CA PHE A 45 -13.59 13.52 1.65
C PHE A 45 -15.05 13.74 1.20
N GLN A 46 -15.34 13.49 -0.07
CA GLN A 46 -16.70 13.60 -0.61
C GLN A 46 -17.59 12.40 -0.26
N ASN A 47 -16.99 11.25 0.06
CA ASN A 47 -17.69 10.04 0.44
C ASN A 47 -18.14 10.14 1.91
N LYS A 48 -19.45 10.04 2.15
CA LYS A 48 -20.03 10.11 3.51
C LYS A 48 -19.76 8.86 4.35
N SER A 49 -19.50 7.72 3.70
CA SER A 49 -19.21 6.46 4.38
C SER A 49 -17.77 6.37 4.86
N LEU A 50 -16.85 7.14 4.27
CA LEU A 50 -15.44 7.10 4.60
C LEU A 50 -15.01 8.31 5.42
N SER A 51 -14.13 8.08 6.39
CA SER A 51 -13.45 9.17 7.08
C SER A 51 -12.15 9.54 6.38
N LEU A 52 -11.76 10.81 6.47
CA LEU A 52 -10.45 11.26 5.99
C LEU A 52 -9.29 10.51 6.68
N GLY A 53 -9.48 10.14 7.95
CA GLY A 53 -8.51 9.35 8.71
C GLY A 53 -8.25 7.97 8.09
N GLN A 54 -9.30 7.30 7.59
CA GLN A 54 -9.17 6.02 6.89
C GLN A 54 -8.41 6.16 5.58
N ALA A 55 -8.74 7.18 4.79
CA ALA A 55 -8.02 7.47 3.55
C ALA A 55 -6.53 7.78 3.80
N MET A 56 -6.22 8.53 4.86
CA MET A 56 -4.84 8.78 5.26
C MET A 56 -4.11 7.50 5.68
N ARG A 57 -4.76 6.61 6.45
CA ARG A 57 -4.16 5.32 6.84
C ARG A 57 -3.85 4.47 5.61
N GLN A 58 -4.78 4.38 4.65
CA GLN A 58 -4.53 3.64 3.42
C GLN A 58 -3.43 4.27 2.58
N LEU A 59 -3.35 5.60 2.54
CA LEU A 59 -2.27 6.31 1.86
C LEU A 59 -0.90 6.03 2.49
N LEU A 60 -0.81 5.98 3.81
CA LEU A 60 0.41 5.57 4.52
C LEU A 60 0.76 4.10 4.27
N LYS A 61 -0.24 3.20 4.27
CA LYS A 61 -0.06 1.78 3.90
C LYS A 61 0.51 1.63 2.49
N MET A 62 0.00 2.41 1.52
CA MET A 62 0.53 2.43 0.16
C MET A 62 2.00 2.89 0.09
N TYR A 63 2.41 3.85 0.93
CA TYR A 63 3.82 4.23 1.05
C TYR A 63 4.68 3.08 1.57
N GLN A 64 4.25 2.41 2.66
CA GLN A 64 4.97 1.27 3.24
C GLN A 64 5.12 0.12 2.25
N LEU A 65 4.02 -0.28 1.60
CA LEU A 65 4.05 -1.32 0.56
C LEU A 65 4.97 -0.96 -0.60
N SER A 66 5.03 0.32 -0.97
CA SER A 66 5.95 0.78 -2.02
C SER A 66 7.41 0.69 -1.60
N GLU A 67 7.72 0.97 -0.34
CA GLU A 67 9.06 0.80 0.23
C GLU A 67 9.47 -0.69 0.25
N GLU A 68 8.59 -1.58 0.68
CA GLU A 68 8.80 -3.03 0.69
C GLU A 68 8.98 -3.60 -0.73
N ALA A 69 8.17 -3.13 -1.69
CA ALA A 69 8.24 -3.58 -3.07
C ALA A 69 9.52 -3.11 -3.77
N PHE A 70 10.12 -2.00 -3.34
CA PHE A 70 11.33 -1.43 -3.92
C PHE A 70 12.44 -1.30 -2.88
N PRO A 71 12.99 -2.44 -2.40
CA PRO A 71 14.06 -2.40 -1.41
C PRO A 71 15.25 -1.61 -1.96
N ALA A 72 15.97 -0.95 -1.05
CA ALA A 72 17.17 -0.21 -1.38
C ALA A 72 18.25 -1.17 -1.90
N SER A 73 18.25 -1.41 -3.22
CA SER A 73 19.39 -1.98 -3.91
C SER A 73 20.56 -1.02 -3.77
N THR A 74 21.76 -1.55 -3.56
CA THR A 74 23.03 -0.83 -3.31
C THR A 74 23.40 0.23 -4.37
N ASP A 75 22.72 0.24 -5.52
CA ASP A 75 22.79 1.31 -6.51
C ASP A 75 21.86 2.47 -6.10
N ASP A 76 22.41 3.32 -5.22
CA ASP A 76 21.90 4.60 -4.73
C ASP A 76 21.77 5.66 -5.85
N GLU A 77 21.01 5.37 -6.91
CA GLU A 77 20.48 6.45 -7.73
C GLU A 77 19.27 7.07 -6.99
N ALA A 78 19.51 8.21 -6.34
CA ALA A 78 18.50 9.11 -5.82
C ALA A 78 17.45 9.42 -6.91
N GLY A 79 16.37 8.65 -6.87
CA GLY A 79 15.33 8.65 -7.89
C GLY A 79 13.96 8.70 -7.26
N VAL A 80 13.00 9.28 -8.00
CA VAL A 80 11.60 9.30 -7.62
C VAL A 80 10.90 8.11 -8.27
N ILE A 81 10.37 7.20 -7.46
CA ILE A 81 9.50 6.12 -7.92
C ILE A 81 8.07 6.63 -7.97
N THR A 82 7.45 6.49 -9.14
CA THR A 82 6.07 6.92 -9.36
C THR A 82 5.13 5.74 -9.14
N VAL A 83 4.21 5.86 -8.19
CA VAL A 83 3.25 4.82 -7.86
C VAL A 83 1.85 5.32 -8.18
N MET A 84 1.16 4.64 -9.10
CA MET A 84 -0.20 4.99 -9.51
C MET A 84 -1.21 4.44 -8.50
N VAL A 85 -1.98 5.30 -7.84
CA VAL A 85 -3.03 4.91 -6.86
C VAL A 85 -4.45 5.14 -7.41
N GLU A 86 -4.61 5.09 -8.73
CA GLU A 86 -5.89 5.37 -9.40
C GLU A 86 -7.00 4.41 -8.97
N GLU A 87 -6.69 3.11 -8.86
CA GLU A 87 -7.67 2.09 -8.49
C GLU A 87 -8.21 2.32 -7.07
N MET A 88 -7.31 2.62 -6.13
CA MET A 88 -7.69 2.95 -4.76
C MET A 88 -8.46 4.28 -4.68
N ALA A 89 -8.13 5.27 -5.51
CA ALA A 89 -8.89 6.51 -5.60
C ALA A 89 -10.32 6.28 -6.08
N ASN A 90 -10.51 5.37 -7.06
CA ASN A 90 -11.83 4.98 -7.54
C ASN A 90 -12.59 4.16 -6.49
N HIS A 91 -11.90 3.29 -5.76
CA HIS A 91 -12.49 2.55 -4.65
C HIS A 91 -12.97 3.48 -3.53
N ALA A 92 -12.16 4.46 -3.13
CA ALA A 92 -12.57 5.48 -2.16
C ALA A 92 -13.83 6.25 -2.58
N LYS A 93 -14.05 6.44 -3.88
CA LYS A 93 -15.26 7.10 -4.40
C LYS A 93 -16.51 6.23 -4.30
N ASN A 94 -16.38 4.94 -4.55
CA ASN A 94 -17.51 4.02 -4.70
C ASN A 94 -17.76 3.16 -3.45
N CYS A 95 -16.89 3.22 -2.45
CA CYS A 95 -16.99 2.38 -1.27
C CYS A 95 -18.17 2.82 -0.37
N GLU A 96 -19.06 1.88 -0.07
CA GLU A 96 -20.21 2.13 0.82
C GLU A 96 -19.90 1.71 2.27
N ASP A 97 -18.97 0.75 2.45
CA ASP A 97 -18.63 0.13 3.71
C ASP A 97 -17.22 0.53 4.18
N PRO A 98 -17.09 1.31 5.27
CA PRO A 98 -15.79 1.73 5.79
C PRO A 98 -14.93 0.57 6.31
N GLU A 99 -15.51 -0.53 6.79
CA GLU A 99 -14.75 -1.68 7.28
C GLU A 99 -14.13 -2.45 6.11
N LEU A 100 -14.88 -2.57 5.01
CA LEU A 100 -14.37 -3.13 3.76
C LEU A 100 -13.21 -2.28 3.24
N PHE A 101 -13.31 -0.96 3.29
CA PHE A 101 -12.23 -0.07 2.85
C PHE A 101 -10.93 -0.25 3.65
N ASP A 102 -11.02 -0.42 4.97
CA ASP A 102 -9.84 -0.61 5.83
C ASP A 102 -9.23 -2.02 5.65
N SER A 103 -10.07 -3.02 5.40
CA SER A 103 -9.67 -4.42 5.22
C SER A 103 -9.26 -4.78 3.79
N THR A 104 -9.45 -3.89 2.81
CA THR A 104 -9.01 -4.11 1.43
C THR A 104 -7.50 -4.39 1.38
N ASN A 105 -7.16 -5.53 0.79
CA ASN A 105 -5.77 -5.91 0.52
C ASN A 105 -5.24 -5.12 -0.68
N LEU A 106 -4.02 -4.60 -0.51
CA LEU A 106 -3.35 -3.78 -1.50
C LEU A 106 -2.10 -4.52 -1.94
N GLU A 107 -1.90 -4.61 -3.25
CA GLU A 107 -0.68 -5.16 -3.84
C GLU A 107 -0.01 -4.14 -4.75
N VAL A 108 1.32 -4.12 -4.73
CA VAL A 108 2.13 -3.30 -5.62
C VAL A 108 2.48 -4.12 -6.86
N SER A 109 1.87 -3.77 -7.99
CA SER A 109 2.21 -4.36 -9.28
C SER A 109 3.23 -3.46 -9.99
N LYS A 110 4.44 -3.98 -10.20
CA LYS A 110 5.49 -3.30 -10.99
C LYS A 110 5.12 -3.36 -12.47
N PHE A 111 5.30 -2.26 -13.19
CA PHE A 111 5.13 -2.28 -14.65
C PHE A 111 6.28 -3.06 -15.30
N GLN A 112 5.99 -3.80 -16.37
CA GLN A 112 7.02 -4.46 -17.19
C GLN A 112 7.32 -3.56 -18.40
N GLY A 113 8.58 -3.21 -18.65
CA GLY A 113 9.00 -2.39 -19.80
C GLY A 113 10.11 -1.37 -19.48
N LEU A 114 10.27 -0.37 -20.37
CA LEU A 114 11.39 0.59 -20.37
C LEU A 114 11.51 1.48 -19.12
N ASN A 115 10.47 1.52 -18.28
CA ASN A 115 10.39 2.29 -17.02
C ASN A 115 10.05 1.40 -15.81
N ALA A 116 10.22 0.08 -15.93
CA ALA A 116 9.82 -0.91 -14.92
C ALA A 116 10.40 -0.63 -13.52
N ASP A 117 11.62 -0.09 -13.47
CA ASP A 117 12.34 0.13 -12.21
C ASP A 117 11.86 1.38 -11.45
N ARG A 118 11.03 2.22 -12.09
CA ARG A 118 10.62 3.52 -11.53
C ARG A 118 9.12 3.77 -11.53
N THR A 119 8.32 2.85 -12.07
CA THR A 119 6.86 2.97 -12.06
C THR A 119 6.18 1.72 -11.53
N ALA A 120 5.23 1.92 -10.62
CA ALA A 120 4.36 0.87 -10.11
C ALA A 120 2.90 1.34 -10.08
N LYS A 121 1.99 0.39 -9.88
CA LYS A 121 0.58 0.67 -9.59
C LYS A 121 0.15 -0.10 -8.34
N ILE A 122 -0.71 0.52 -7.55
CA ILE A 122 -1.43 -0.18 -6.47
C ILE A 122 -2.68 -0.80 -7.09
N VAL A 123 -2.83 -2.10 -6.89
CA VAL A 123 -3.99 -2.88 -7.32
C VAL A 123 -4.74 -3.35 -6.07
N LEU A 124 -6.06 -3.35 -6.13
CA LEU A 124 -6.88 -3.91 -5.06
C LEU A 124 -6.92 -5.42 -5.28
N SER A 125 -6.31 -6.17 -4.38
CA SER A 125 -6.38 -7.61 -4.46
C SER A 125 -7.77 -8.03 -4.02
N PRO A 126 -8.56 -8.69 -4.88
CA PRO A 126 -9.80 -9.29 -4.43
C PRO A 126 -9.44 -10.32 -3.36
N TRP A 127 -10.28 -10.42 -2.31
CA TRP A 127 -10.19 -11.52 -1.35
C TRP A 127 -10.20 -12.84 -2.10
N GLN A 128 -9.04 -13.46 -2.24
CA GLN A 128 -8.94 -14.82 -2.75
C GLN A 128 -9.08 -15.75 -1.55
N ILE A 129 -10.26 -16.37 -1.43
CA ILE A 129 -10.40 -17.52 -0.55
C ILE A 129 -9.44 -18.58 -1.11
N SER A 130 -8.39 -18.90 -0.36
CA SER A 130 -7.52 -20.02 -0.70
C SER A 130 -8.40 -21.28 -0.70
N THR A 131 -8.60 -21.84 -1.90
CA THR A 131 -9.36 -23.09 -2.07
C THR A 131 -8.44 -24.30 -2.10
N ASP A 132 -7.14 -24.10 -1.88
CA ASP A 132 -6.19 -25.19 -1.77
C ASP A 132 -6.45 -25.96 -0.48
N LYS A 133 -7.01 -27.16 -0.63
CA LYS A 133 -7.31 -28.05 0.47
C LYS A 133 -6.07 -28.39 1.30
N ARG A 134 -4.88 -28.45 0.69
CA ARG A 134 -3.65 -28.81 1.43
C ARG A 134 -3.27 -27.70 2.39
N PHE A 135 -3.34 -26.45 1.92
CA PHE A 135 -3.11 -25.27 2.75
C PHE A 135 -4.15 -25.19 3.88
N LEU A 136 -5.43 -25.38 3.55
CA LEU A 136 -6.51 -25.33 4.55
C LEU A 136 -6.40 -26.42 5.61
N ILE A 137 -6.01 -27.65 5.23
CA ILE A 137 -5.77 -28.75 6.18
C ILE A 137 -4.57 -28.42 7.08
N GLY A 138 -3.47 -27.92 6.51
CA GLY A 138 -2.30 -27.51 7.30
C GLY A 138 -2.65 -26.41 8.31
N LEU A 139 -3.49 -25.45 7.92
CA LEU A 139 -3.96 -24.39 8.81
C LEU A 139 -4.84 -24.94 9.95
N ASP A 140 -5.68 -25.95 9.67
CA ASP A 140 -6.54 -26.60 10.67
C ASP A 140 -5.70 -27.38 11.70
N ASP A 141 -4.65 -28.06 11.23
CA ASP A 141 -3.68 -28.75 12.08
C ASP A 141 -2.92 -27.74 12.97
N GLU A 142 -2.42 -26.64 12.40
CA GLU A 142 -1.72 -25.58 13.15
C GLU A 142 -2.60 -24.90 14.21
N VAL A 143 -3.87 -24.64 13.88
CA VAL A 143 -4.84 -24.07 14.83
C VAL A 143 -5.13 -25.06 15.96
N SER A 144 -5.25 -26.34 15.63
CA SER A 144 -5.48 -27.40 16.63
C SER A 144 -4.30 -27.54 17.59
N ASP A 145 -3.08 -27.50 17.05
CA ASP A 145 -1.84 -27.54 17.83
C ASP A 145 -1.72 -26.30 18.73
N LEU A 146 -2.01 -25.11 18.21
CA LEU A 146 -2.00 -23.88 19.00
C LEU A 146 -3.05 -23.91 20.12
N PHE A 147 -4.26 -24.40 19.82
CA PHE A 147 -5.31 -24.53 20.82
C PHE A 147 -4.90 -25.51 21.93
N TYR A 148 -4.31 -26.64 21.56
CA TYR A 148 -3.77 -27.60 22.53
C TYR A 148 -2.68 -26.95 23.39
N ASP A 149 -1.73 -26.25 22.78
CA ASP A 149 -0.63 -25.57 23.44
C ASP A 149 -1.10 -24.48 24.43
N VAL A 150 -2.12 -23.71 24.07
CA VAL A 150 -2.73 -22.69 24.95
C VAL A 150 -3.50 -23.36 26.08
N SER A 151 -4.28 -24.40 25.79
CA SER A 151 -5.09 -25.10 26.78
C SER A 151 -4.24 -25.80 27.86
N MET A 152 -3.07 -26.30 27.46
CA MET A 152 -2.11 -26.95 28.35
C MET A 152 -1.13 -25.97 29.00
N GLN A 153 -1.25 -24.66 28.71
CA GLN A 153 -0.34 -23.61 29.15
C GLN A 153 1.15 -23.89 28.82
N THR A 154 1.41 -24.69 27.79
CA THR A 154 2.76 -25.06 27.36
C THR A 154 3.42 -23.95 26.54
N VAL A 155 2.62 -23.02 25.99
CA VAL A 155 3.09 -21.86 25.24
C VAL A 155 2.82 -20.58 26.01
N THR A 156 3.87 -19.78 26.15
CA THR A 156 3.80 -18.40 26.66
C THR A 156 3.70 -17.42 25.48
N GLU A 157 3.10 -16.26 25.70
CA GLU A 157 2.91 -15.22 24.69
C GLU A 157 4.23 -14.81 23.99
N THR A 158 5.33 -14.82 24.73
CA THR A 158 6.69 -14.57 24.22
C THR A 158 7.18 -15.66 23.26
N SER A 159 6.93 -16.93 23.57
CA SER A 159 7.29 -18.04 22.69
C SER A 159 6.45 -18.08 21.40
N PHE A 160 5.18 -17.68 21.48
CA PHE A 160 4.29 -17.59 20.31
C PHE A 160 4.70 -16.46 19.36
N THR A 161 4.96 -15.26 19.90
CA THR A 161 5.43 -14.10 19.11
C THR A 161 6.78 -14.36 18.45
N GLN A 162 7.65 -15.17 19.07
CA GLN A 162 8.92 -15.56 18.46
C GLN A 162 8.73 -16.56 17.30
N ARG A 163 7.78 -17.50 17.40
CA ARG A 163 7.43 -18.42 16.31
C ARG A 163 6.86 -17.67 15.10
N LEU A 164 5.98 -16.69 15.33
CA LEU A 164 5.41 -15.85 14.27
C LEU A 164 6.49 -15.11 13.47
N ARG A 165 7.47 -14.51 14.14
CA ARG A 165 8.59 -13.82 13.46
C ARG A 165 9.42 -14.76 12.59
N LEU A 166 9.65 -15.99 13.04
CA LEU A 166 10.41 -16.98 12.27
C LEU A 166 9.62 -17.49 11.05
N ALA A 167 8.29 -17.50 11.12
CA ALA A 167 7.43 -17.90 10.00
C ALA A 167 7.32 -16.79 8.94
N GLU A 168 7.42 -15.52 9.31
CA GLU A 168 7.45 -14.39 8.36
C GLU A 168 8.78 -14.29 7.58
N GLU A 169 9.86 -14.89 8.11
CA GLU A 169 11.20 -14.89 7.50
C GLU A 169 11.48 -16.12 6.60
N ALA A 170 10.60 -17.12 6.58
CA ALA A 170 10.76 -18.40 5.87
C ALA A 170 9.97 -18.45 4.56
#